data_AF-A0A183NWJ0-F1
#
_entry.id   AF-A0A183NWJ0-F1
#
_cell.length_a   1.000
_cell.length_b   1.000
_cell.length_c   1.000
_cell.angle_alpha   90.00
_cell.angle_beta   90.00
_cell.angle_gamma   90.00
#
_symmetry.space_group_name_H-M   'P 1'
#
loop_
_entity.id
_entity.type
_entity.pdbx_description
1 polymer ?
#
loop_
_entity_poly.entity_id
_entity_poly.type
_entity_poly.pdbx_seq_one_letter_code
_entity_poly.pdbx_strand_id
1 'polypeptide(L)'
;MTSRRVVVSAVNWTELYSKCPKHQLDQFRELKTKTDNLVSKITSLPESLPPINWEHYAHVVPIPGLVDKFKKEYAGLSVEYPKDTSGAITKVQSQGRTMMTNAKRHADACLKMKASAEKMKAALNKLPPVDESVPEIMVAYFGLQADRFIDLSKPISLGNTNILKRSAPLMHWDFN
;
A
#
# COMPACT_ATOMS: atom_id res chain seq x y z
N MET A 1 22.55 19.95 -19.17
CA MET A 1 22.53 19.58 -17.74
C MET A 1 21.11 19.29 -17.25
N THR A 2 20.19 18.85 -18.12
CA THR A 2 18.75 18.65 -17.82
C THR A 2 18.49 17.62 -16.73
N SER A 3 19.38 16.64 -16.59
CA SER A 3 19.31 15.59 -15.58
C SER A 3 19.45 16.08 -14.14
N ARG A 4 19.86 17.34 -13.89
CA ARG A 4 20.06 17.85 -12.51
C ARG A 4 18.81 18.52 -11.92
N ARG A 5 17.84 18.91 -12.75
CA ARG A 5 16.59 19.59 -12.32
C ARG A 5 15.50 18.62 -11.87
N VAL A 6 15.42 17.48 -12.52
CA VAL A 6 14.55 16.38 -12.12
C VAL A 6 15.47 15.30 -11.59
N VAL A 7 15.48 15.09 -10.28
CA VAL A 7 15.92 13.80 -9.75
C VAL A 7 14.92 12.79 -10.29
N VAL A 8 15.24 12.15 -11.41
CA VAL A 8 14.47 11.03 -11.93
C VAL A 8 14.61 9.94 -10.89
N SER A 9 13.70 9.92 -9.91
CA SER A 9 13.59 8.79 -9.01
C SER A 9 13.22 7.60 -9.89
N ALA A 10 14.09 6.59 -9.93
CA ALA A 10 13.85 5.35 -10.65
C ALA A 10 12.75 4.56 -9.93
N VAL A 11 11.50 5.03 -10.01
CA VAL A 11 10.34 4.34 -9.46
C VAL A 11 10.02 3.18 -10.39
N ASN A 12 10.12 1.95 -9.88
CA ASN A 12 9.69 0.77 -10.63
C ASN A 12 8.15 0.67 -10.61
N TRP A 13 7.52 1.29 -11.60
CA TRP A 13 6.06 1.29 -11.73
C TRP A 13 5.46 -0.10 -11.96
N THR A 14 6.21 -1.03 -12.55
CA THR A 14 5.73 -2.40 -12.83
C THR A 14 5.62 -3.21 -11.55
N GLU A 15 6.63 -3.12 -10.68
CA GLU A 15 6.63 -3.77 -9.38
C GLU A 15 5.54 -3.18 -8.48
N LEU A 16 5.41 -1.86 -8.44
CA LEU A 16 4.38 -1.18 -7.64
C LEU A 16 2.97 -1.60 -8.07
N TYR A 17 2.72 -1.69 -9.38
CA TYR A 17 1.46 -2.20 -9.91
C TYR A 17 1.16 -3.63 -9.47
N SER A 18 2.16 -4.52 -9.46
CA SER A 18 2.00 -5.92 -9.04
C SER A 18 1.63 -6.07 -7.55
N LYS A 19 1.99 -5.10 -6.72
CA LYS A 19 1.74 -5.10 -5.25
C LYS A 19 0.47 -4.35 -4.86
N CYS A 20 -0.12 -3.57 -5.76
CA CYS A 20 -1.32 -2.79 -5.47
C CYS A 20 -2.57 -3.69 -5.31
N PRO A 21 -3.35 -3.52 -4.24
CA PRO A 21 -4.66 -4.15 -4.12
C PRO A 21 -5.62 -3.70 -5.23
N LYS A 22 -6.51 -4.58 -5.68
CA LYS A 22 -7.45 -4.31 -6.79
C LYS A 22 -8.32 -3.05 -6.57
N HIS A 23 -8.71 -2.77 -5.33
CA HIS A 23 -9.53 -1.61 -4.98
C HIS A 23 -8.77 -0.27 -4.97
N GLN A 24 -7.44 -0.28 -5.06
CA GLN A 24 -6.58 0.92 -5.05
C GLN A 24 -5.98 1.23 -6.41
N LEU A 25 -6.34 0.46 -7.45
CA LEU A 25 -5.76 0.63 -8.79
C LEU A 25 -6.05 2.01 -9.39
N ASP A 26 -7.21 2.59 -9.10
CA ASP A 26 -7.56 3.91 -9.62
C ASP A 26 -6.73 5.03 -8.96
N GLN A 27 -6.49 4.93 -7.65
CA GLN A 27 -5.58 5.84 -6.94
C GLN A 27 -4.15 5.73 -7.46
N PHE A 28 -3.68 4.51 -7.76
CA PHE A 28 -2.38 4.30 -8.37
C PHE A 28 -2.27 4.93 -9.77
N ARG A 29 -3.29 4.75 -10.62
CA ARG A 29 -3.34 5.35 -11.96
C ARG A 29 -3.32 6.88 -11.88
N GLU A 30 -4.07 7.45 -10.94
CA GLU A 30 -4.10 8.89 -10.71
C GLU A 30 -2.72 9.42 -10.29
N LEU A 31 -2.07 8.75 -9.34
CA LEU A 31 -0.71 9.10 -8.90
C LEU A 31 0.26 9.08 -10.08
N LYS A 32 0.29 7.98 -10.83
CA LYS A 32 1.17 7.82 -12.00
C LYS A 32 0.93 8.93 -13.02
N THR A 33 -0.33 9.20 -13.36
CA THR A 33 -0.71 10.25 -14.33
C THR A 33 -0.24 11.63 -13.86
N LYS A 34 -0.42 11.96 -12.58
CA LYS A 34 0.06 13.23 -12.01
C LYS A 34 1.58 13.34 -12.07
N THR A 35 2.29 12.27 -11.71
CA THR A 35 3.76 12.23 -11.76
C THR A 35 4.27 12.38 -13.19
N ASP A 36 3.74 11.62 -14.15
CA ASP A 36 4.14 11.66 -15.56
C ASP A 36 3.86 13.05 -16.17
N ASN A 37 2.71 13.65 -15.86
CA ASN A 37 2.37 15.00 -16.30
C ASN A 37 3.34 16.07 -15.74
N LEU A 38 3.75 15.94 -14.47
CA LEU A 38 4.72 16.86 -13.87
C LEU A 38 6.11 16.71 -14.51
N VAL A 39 6.56 15.46 -14.69
CA VAL A 39 7.84 15.17 -15.35
C VAL A 39 7.83 15.73 -16.77
N SER A 40 6.77 15.45 -17.55
CA SER A 40 6.63 15.99 -18.91
C SER A 40 6.70 17.52 -18.93
N LYS A 41 5.94 18.20 -18.06
CA LYS A 41 5.99 19.68 -17.97
C LYS A 41 7.38 20.19 -17.65
N ILE A 42 8.07 19.61 -16.67
CA ILE A 42 9.41 20.05 -16.29
C ILE A 42 10.42 19.78 -17.43
N THR A 43 10.32 18.65 -18.12
CA THR A 43 11.19 18.32 -19.27
C THR A 43 10.96 19.21 -20.48
N SER A 44 9.74 19.74 -20.64
CA SER A 44 9.41 20.66 -21.74
C SER A 44 9.98 22.07 -21.55
N LEU A 45 10.33 22.45 -20.31
CA LEU A 45 10.86 23.76 -20.00
C LEU A 45 12.36 23.81 -20.32
N PRO A 46 12.83 24.81 -21.10
CA PRO A 46 14.24 24.93 -21.43
C PRO A 46 15.07 25.26 -20.19
N GLU A 47 16.33 24.77 -20.17
CA GLU A 47 17.23 24.96 -19.02
C GLU A 47 17.67 26.41 -18.83
N SER A 48 17.78 27.15 -19.92
CA SER A 48 18.13 28.57 -19.95
C SER A 48 16.99 29.35 -20.56
N LEU A 49 16.84 30.62 -20.16
CA LEU A 49 15.93 31.52 -20.86
C LEU A 49 16.31 31.55 -22.35
N PRO A 50 15.33 31.48 -23.27
CA PRO A 50 15.63 31.56 -24.69
C PRO A 50 16.33 32.88 -25.01
N PRO A 51 17.34 32.87 -25.90
CA PRO A 51 18.06 34.09 -26.25
C PRO A 51 17.11 35.07 -26.93
N ILE A 52 17.09 36.31 -26.43
CA ILE A 52 16.32 37.41 -27.03
C ILE A 52 17.16 38.02 -28.15
N ASN A 53 16.57 38.20 -29.33
CA ASN A 53 17.21 38.90 -30.44
C ASN A 53 17.16 40.42 -30.24
N TRP A 54 18.10 40.97 -29.48
CA TRP A 54 18.19 42.40 -29.19
C TRP A 54 18.51 43.27 -30.41
N GLU A 55 19.19 42.71 -31.42
CA GLU A 55 19.56 43.43 -32.65
C GLU A 55 18.32 43.82 -33.46
N HIS A 56 17.37 42.89 -33.60
CA HIS A 56 16.10 43.19 -34.27
C HIS A 56 15.35 44.34 -33.58
N TYR A 57 15.29 44.34 -32.25
CA TYR A 57 14.62 45.39 -31.49
C TYR A 57 15.34 46.74 -31.53
N ALA A 58 16.67 46.75 -31.63
CA ALA A 58 17.45 47.97 -31.82
C ALA A 58 17.11 48.68 -33.15
N HIS A 59 16.73 47.94 -34.20
CA HIS A 59 16.32 48.51 -35.48
C HIS A 59 14.85 48.97 -35.53
N VAL A 60 13.97 48.33 -34.78
CA VAL A 60 12.51 48.61 -34.81
C VAL A 60 12.12 49.72 -33.83
N VAL A 61 12.81 49.85 -32.70
CA VAL A 61 12.45 50.81 -31.65
C VAL A 61 12.97 52.21 -32.01
N PRO A 62 12.09 53.23 -32.16
CA PRO A 62 12.50 54.58 -32.58
C PRO A 62 13.26 55.36 -31.49
N ILE A 63 13.16 54.91 -30.23
CA ILE A 63 13.71 55.62 -29.07
C ILE A 63 15.14 55.12 -28.79
N PRO A 64 16.17 55.95 -28.98
CA PRO A 64 17.55 55.55 -28.75
C PRO A 64 17.80 55.27 -27.26
N GLY A 65 18.52 54.18 -26.96
CA GLY A 65 18.92 53.80 -25.60
C GLY A 65 17.85 53.09 -24.75
N LEU A 66 16.63 52.90 -25.26
CA LEU A 66 15.58 52.16 -24.54
C LEU A 66 15.86 50.64 -24.52
N VAL A 67 16.34 50.09 -25.64
CA VAL A 67 16.68 48.67 -25.77
C VAL A 67 17.84 48.28 -24.83
N ASP A 68 18.84 49.15 -24.67
CA ASP A 68 19.97 48.92 -23.76
C ASP A 68 19.55 48.91 -22.28
N LYS A 69 18.59 49.77 -21.90
CA LYS A 69 18.01 49.76 -20.55
C LYS A 69 17.30 48.44 -20.27
N PHE A 70 16.46 47.96 -21.19
CA PHE A 70 15.77 46.67 -21.03
C PHE A 70 16.73 45.48 -21.01
N LYS A 71 17.78 45.50 -21.85
CA LYS A 71 18.83 44.48 -21.82
C LYS A 71 19.52 44.42 -20.46
N LYS A 72 19.81 45.58 -19.86
CA LYS A 72 20.44 45.68 -18.53
C LYS A 72 19.53 45.15 -17.42
N GLU A 73 18.25 45.54 -17.41
CA GLU A 73 17.27 45.06 -16.43
C GLU A 73 17.02 43.55 -16.57
N TYR A 74 16.93 43.05 -17.81
CA TYR A 74 16.74 41.63 -18.09
C TYR A 74 17.94 40.78 -17.62
N ALA A 75 19.16 41.26 -17.86
CA ALA A 75 20.38 40.58 -17.38
C ALA A 75 20.52 40.63 -15.85
N GLY A 76 19.92 41.65 -15.20
CA GLY A 76 19.91 41.79 -13.74
C GLY A 76 18.87 40.93 -13.04
N LEU A 77 17.88 40.40 -13.76
CA LEU A 77 16.83 39.56 -13.20
C LEU A 77 17.34 38.15 -12.91
N SER A 78 17.64 37.86 -11.64
CA SER A 78 17.92 36.51 -11.16
C SER A 78 16.63 35.88 -10.61
N VAL A 79 16.23 34.74 -11.19
CA VAL A 79 15.09 33.96 -10.68
C VAL A 79 15.61 32.97 -9.63
N GLU A 80 15.32 33.25 -8.35
CA GLU A 80 15.65 32.33 -7.26
C GLU A 80 14.93 30.99 -7.43
N TYR A 81 15.61 29.91 -7.03
CA TYR A 81 15.00 28.58 -7.00
C TYR A 81 13.86 28.55 -5.98
N PRO A 82 12.71 27.90 -6.29
CA PRO A 82 11.59 27.83 -5.36
C PRO A 82 11.99 27.13 -4.06
N LYS A 83 11.77 27.82 -2.93
CA LYS A 83 11.98 27.28 -1.58
C LYS A 83 10.69 26.60 -1.10
N ASP A 84 10.80 25.44 -0.47
CA ASP A 84 9.65 24.76 0.15
C ASP A 84 9.27 25.51 1.44
N THR A 85 8.31 26.43 1.34
CA THR A 85 7.78 27.18 2.49
C THR A 85 6.82 26.35 3.34
N SER A 86 6.32 25.24 2.82
CA SER A 86 5.24 24.44 3.40
C SER A 86 5.71 23.22 4.18
N GLY A 87 7.01 22.90 4.09
CA GLY A 87 7.60 21.69 4.64
C GLY A 87 6.97 20.42 4.08
N ALA A 88 6.53 20.45 2.82
CA ALA A 88 5.82 19.35 2.18
C ALA A 88 6.65 18.07 2.20
N ILE A 89 7.97 18.17 1.99
CA ILE A 89 8.88 17.01 2.00
C ILE A 89 8.85 16.32 3.36
N THR A 90 8.95 17.08 4.45
CA THR A 90 8.94 16.55 5.81
C THR A 90 7.61 15.87 6.15
N LYS A 91 6.49 16.44 5.68
CA LYS A 91 5.15 15.85 5.86
C LYS A 91 5.00 14.53 5.12
N VAL A 92 5.48 14.44 3.88
CA VAL A 92 5.45 13.18 3.12
C VAL A 92 6.32 12.12 3.80
N GLN A 93 7.51 12.49 4.27
CA GLN A 93 8.40 11.56 4.98
C GLN A 93 7.79 11.07 6.29
N SER A 94 7.14 11.93 7.08
CA SER A 94 6.49 11.54 8.33
C SER A 94 5.31 10.59 8.08
N GLN A 95 4.47 10.89 7.08
CA GLN A 95 3.40 9.98 6.66
C GLN A 95 3.93 8.62 6.21
N GLY A 96 5.02 8.60 5.44
CA GLY A 96 5.67 7.35 5.02
C GLY A 96 6.15 6.48 6.20
N ARG A 97 6.71 7.10 7.25
CA ARG A 97 7.11 6.39 8.47
C ARG A 97 5.91 5.79 9.20
N THR A 98 4.81 6.53 9.33
CA THR A 98 3.58 6.04 9.96
C THR A 98 2.99 4.86 9.18
N MET A 99 2.93 4.95 7.85
CA MET A 99 2.45 3.87 6.99
C MET A 99 3.33 2.62 7.09
N MET A 100 4.65 2.77 7.16
CA MET A 100 5.56 1.64 7.35
C MET A 100 5.34 0.93 8.69
N THR A 101 5.10 1.68 9.77
CA THR A 101 4.78 1.11 11.08
C THR A 101 3.46 0.33 11.05
N ASN A 102 2.42 0.87 10.42
CA ASN A 102 1.13 0.19 10.27
C ASN A 102 1.27 -1.08 9.42
N ALA A 103 2.02 -1.03 8.32
CA ALA A 103 2.28 -2.19 7.48
C ALA A 103 2.99 -3.32 8.24
N LYS A 104 3.99 -2.99 9.08
CA LYS A 104 4.66 -3.97 9.96
C LYS A 104 3.68 -4.61 10.94
N ARG A 105 2.85 -3.80 11.61
CA ARG A 105 1.82 -4.29 12.54
C ARG A 105 0.85 -5.27 11.85
N HIS A 106 0.39 -4.94 10.64
CA HIS A 106 -0.49 -5.82 9.88
C HIS A 106 0.21 -7.12 9.46
N ALA A 107 1.47 -7.04 9.01
CA ALA A 107 2.24 -8.23 8.66
C ALA A 107 2.40 -9.18 9.86
N ASP A 108 2.71 -8.65 11.05
CA ASP A 108 2.82 -9.44 12.28
C ASP A 108 1.49 -10.10 12.66
N ALA A 109 0.37 -9.38 12.51
CA ALA A 109 -0.97 -9.94 12.74
C ALA A 109 -1.29 -11.08 11.76
N CYS A 110 -1.00 -10.91 10.47
CA CYS A 110 -1.18 -11.95 9.47
C CYS A 110 -0.33 -13.20 9.76
N LEU A 111 0.92 -13.02 10.21
CA LEU A 111 1.79 -14.14 10.59
C LEU A 111 1.23 -14.92 11.79
N LYS A 112 0.72 -14.23 12.82
CA LYS A 112 0.06 -14.87 13.95
C LYS A 112 -1.20 -15.64 13.52
N MET A 113 -2.01 -15.04 12.65
CA MET A 113 -3.23 -15.69 12.15
C MET A 113 -2.92 -16.93 11.31
N LYS A 114 -1.88 -16.86 10.46
CA LYS A 114 -1.39 -18.03 9.72
C LYS A 114 -0.96 -19.16 10.67
N ALA A 115 -0.19 -18.86 11.71
CA ALA A 115 0.23 -19.85 12.68
C ALA A 115 -0.95 -20.48 13.43
N SER A 116 -1.98 -19.70 13.76
CA SER A 116 -3.22 -20.22 14.35
C SER A 116 -3.97 -21.15 13.38
N ALA A 117 -4.13 -20.72 12.12
CA ALA A 117 -4.78 -21.51 11.09
C ALA A 117 -4.05 -22.84 10.80
N GLU A 118 -2.72 -22.84 10.82
CA GLU A 118 -1.93 -24.08 10.67
C GLU A 118 -2.14 -25.04 11.85
N LYS A 119 -2.20 -24.54 13.09
CA LYS A 119 -2.55 -25.36 14.26
C LYS A 119 -3.96 -25.93 14.15
N MET A 120 -4.92 -25.13 13.68
CA MET A 120 -6.30 -25.56 13.47
C MET A 120 -6.39 -26.64 12.39
N LYS A 121 -5.70 -26.47 11.26
CA LYS A 121 -5.60 -27.50 10.21
C LYS A 121 -5.02 -28.81 10.76
N ALA A 122 -3.98 -28.71 11.59
CA ALA A 122 -3.39 -29.89 12.24
C ALA A 122 -4.33 -30.56 13.25
N ALA A 123 -5.22 -29.80 13.91
CA ALA A 123 -6.26 -30.36 14.77
C ALA A 123 -7.37 -31.04 13.95
N LEU A 124 -7.82 -30.41 12.85
CA LEU A 124 -8.83 -30.98 11.95
C LEU A 124 -8.37 -32.30 11.33
N ASN A 125 -7.10 -32.41 10.93
CA ASN A 125 -6.54 -33.66 10.40
C ASN A 125 -6.50 -34.82 11.42
N LYS A 126 -6.66 -34.54 12.72
CA LYS A 126 -6.74 -35.59 13.76
C LYS A 126 -8.17 -36.07 14.01
N LEU A 127 -9.17 -35.39 13.46
CA LEU A 127 -10.55 -35.80 13.61
C LEU A 127 -10.81 -37.04 12.76
N PRO A 128 -11.70 -37.94 13.21
CA PRO A 128 -12.17 -39.02 12.37
C PRO A 128 -12.87 -38.47 11.11
N PRO A 129 -12.86 -39.20 9.98
CA PRO A 129 -13.65 -38.84 8.81
C PRO A 129 -15.11 -38.57 9.21
N VAL A 130 -15.72 -37.57 8.58
CA VAL A 130 -17.09 -37.13 8.92
C VAL A 130 -18.10 -38.28 8.79
N ASP A 131 -17.90 -39.19 7.84
CA ASP A 131 -18.77 -40.35 7.61
C ASP A 131 -18.79 -41.36 8.79
N GLU A 132 -17.74 -41.36 9.62
CA GLU A 132 -17.62 -42.23 10.80
C GLU A 132 -17.90 -41.48 12.12
N SER A 133 -18.26 -40.20 12.03
CA SER A 133 -18.47 -39.36 13.20
C SER A 133 -19.87 -39.53 13.80
N VAL A 134 -19.94 -40.21 14.94
CA VAL A 134 -21.17 -40.43 15.69
C VAL A 134 -21.50 -39.17 16.50
N PRO A 135 -22.78 -38.76 16.64
CA PRO A 135 -23.19 -37.58 17.40
C PRO A 135 -22.54 -37.38 18.77
N GLU A 136 -22.32 -38.45 19.53
CA GLU A 136 -21.70 -38.38 20.86
C GLU A 136 -20.22 -37.98 20.78
N ILE A 137 -19.51 -38.43 19.74
CA ILE A 137 -18.12 -38.04 19.48
C ILE A 137 -18.08 -36.56 19.10
N MET A 138 -19.04 -36.08 18.32
CA MET A 138 -19.15 -34.68 17.94
C MET A 138 -19.44 -33.75 19.13
N VAL A 139 -20.33 -34.16 20.04
CA VAL A 139 -20.60 -33.44 21.29
C VAL A 139 -19.36 -33.41 22.18
N ALA A 140 -18.64 -34.53 22.32
CA ALA A 140 -17.44 -34.61 23.15
C ALA A 140 -16.26 -33.79 22.61
N TYR A 141 -16.07 -33.75 21.28
CA TYR A 141 -14.96 -33.02 20.65
C TYR A 141 -15.22 -31.52 20.46
N PHE A 142 -16.46 -31.13 20.14
CA PHE A 142 -16.79 -29.74 19.79
C PHE A 142 -17.61 -29.00 20.84
N GLY A 143 -18.06 -29.68 21.90
CA GLY A 143 -18.89 -29.06 22.93
C GLY A 143 -20.23 -28.55 22.41
N LEU A 144 -20.69 -29.06 21.27
CA LEU A 144 -22.01 -28.76 20.74
C LEU A 144 -23.06 -29.23 21.74
N GLN A 145 -24.01 -28.37 22.12
CA GLN A 145 -25.16 -28.79 22.93
C GLN A 145 -25.85 -29.98 22.25
N ALA A 146 -25.98 -31.06 23.03
CA ALA A 146 -26.46 -32.36 22.57
C ALA A 146 -27.91 -32.33 22.03
N ASP A 147 -28.65 -31.27 22.36
CA ASP A 147 -30.04 -31.03 21.95
C ASP A 147 -30.24 -30.94 20.43
N ARG A 148 -29.17 -30.73 19.64
CA ARG A 148 -29.25 -30.69 18.17
C ARG A 148 -29.11 -32.05 17.48
N PHE A 149 -28.69 -33.09 18.20
CA PHE A 149 -28.35 -34.39 17.58
C PHE A 149 -28.98 -35.60 18.26
N ILE A 150 -29.53 -35.46 19.47
CA ILE A 150 -30.20 -36.54 20.18
C ILE A 150 -31.69 -36.55 19.83
N ASP A 151 -32.11 -37.53 19.03
CA ASP A 151 -33.49 -38.01 19.09
C ASP A 151 -33.62 -38.86 20.35
N LEU A 152 -34.30 -38.33 21.38
CA LEU A 152 -34.47 -38.98 22.69
C LEU A 152 -35.18 -40.35 22.62
N SER A 153 -35.64 -40.78 21.45
CA SER A 153 -36.32 -42.06 21.26
C SER A 153 -35.40 -43.29 21.12
N LYS A 154 -34.07 -43.12 20.95
CA LYS A 154 -33.14 -44.26 20.73
C LYS A 154 -32.05 -44.36 21.80
N PRO A 155 -31.81 -45.55 22.39
CA PRO A 155 -30.79 -45.73 23.42
C PRO A 155 -29.37 -45.67 22.82
N ILE A 156 -28.52 -44.87 23.46
CA ILE A 156 -27.12 -44.62 23.07
C ILE A 156 -26.23 -45.78 23.53
N SER A 157 -25.55 -46.48 22.61
CA SER A 157 -24.51 -47.46 22.96
C SER A 157 -23.13 -46.81 22.90
N LEU A 158 -22.52 -46.55 24.04
CA LEU A 158 -21.17 -46.00 24.11
C LEU A 158 -20.14 -47.12 23.91
N GLY A 159 -19.53 -47.15 22.72
CA GLY A 159 -18.36 -47.97 22.43
C GLY A 159 -17.08 -47.51 23.13
N ASN A 160 -15.95 -48.13 22.78
CA ASN A 160 -14.65 -48.04 23.45
C ASN A 160 -14.20 -46.60 23.82
N THR A 161 -14.13 -46.33 25.12
CA THR A 161 -13.95 -45.01 25.75
C THR A 161 -12.52 -44.47 25.72
N ASN A 162 -11.56 -45.18 25.13
CA ASN A 162 -10.16 -44.77 25.08
C ASN A 162 -9.89 -43.53 24.19
N ILE A 163 -10.82 -43.17 23.31
CA ILE A 163 -10.70 -42.06 22.35
C ILE A 163 -10.89 -40.69 23.06
N LEU A 164 -11.61 -40.68 24.19
CA LEU A 164 -11.97 -39.47 24.96
C LEU A 164 -10.79 -38.84 25.72
N LYS A 165 -9.62 -39.48 25.76
CA LYS A 165 -8.43 -38.98 26.48
C LYS A 165 -7.64 -37.91 25.72
N ARG A 166 -8.01 -37.60 24.47
CA ARG A 166 -7.35 -36.57 23.64
C ARG A 166 -8.30 -35.40 23.43
N SER A 167 -8.50 -34.59 24.47
CA SER A 167 -9.25 -33.33 24.35
C SER A 167 -8.55 -32.38 23.37
N ALA A 168 -9.33 -31.76 22.47
CA ALA A 168 -8.84 -30.75 21.56
C ALA A 168 -8.42 -29.49 22.35
N PRO A 169 -7.33 -28.81 21.97
CA PRO A 169 -6.94 -27.58 22.65
C PRO A 169 -8.04 -26.52 22.49
N LEU A 170 -8.34 -25.83 23.60
CA LEU A 170 -9.26 -24.67 23.65
C LEU A 170 -8.65 -23.52 22.83
N MET A 171 -8.75 -23.57 21.51
CA MET A 171 -8.40 -22.45 20.64
C MET A 171 -9.68 -21.65 20.42
N HIS A 172 -9.80 -20.51 21.09
CA HIS A 172 -10.89 -19.58 20.83
C HIS A 172 -10.81 -19.11 19.38
N TRP A 173 -11.98 -18.89 18.78
CA TRP A 173 -12.17 -18.48 17.40
C TRP A 173 -12.18 -16.95 17.26
N ASP A 174 -11.28 -16.24 17.95
CA ASP A 174 -11.27 -14.78 17.83
C ASP A 174 -10.51 -14.38 16.56
N PHE A 175 -11.32 -14.01 15.56
CA PHE A 175 -10.91 -13.33 14.34
C PHE A 175 -11.08 -11.80 14.46
N ASN A 176 -10.98 -11.26 15.68
CA ASN A 176 -11.01 -9.80 15.92
C ASN A 176 -9.61 -9.19 15.81
#